data_AF-A0A7W7B675-F1
#
_entry.id   AF-A0A7W7B675-F1
#
_cell.length_a   1.000
_cell.length_b   1.000
_cell.length_c   1.000
_cell.angle_alpha   90.00
_cell.angle_beta   90.00
_cell.angle_gamma   90.00
#
_symmetry.space_group_name_H-M   'P 1'
#
loop_
_entity.id
_entity.type
_entity.pdbx_description
1 polymer ?
#
loop_
_entity_poly.entity_id
_entity_poly.type
_entity_poly.pdbx_seq_one_letter_code
_entity_poly.pdbx_strand_id
1 'polypeptide(L)'
;MHDDTFTPCLGRMRGNAGESRYLSQVMKAAARAGKRGPAAGRRGSFEGSRIGRGASVARVLRSGDRLAGFRARRVIVKMRLVMLAGKGLGGARAHLGYIQRDGVTRAGEPGALYSEGRDAVDGKAFLERAGGDRHQFRFIVSAEDADQYPDLKPFVRRLMRQMEQDLGTRLDWVAVDHFNTGHPHTHVILRGRDDRGADLVIARDYISHGLRARGGHRQSRSRAAHRS
;
A
#
# COMPACT_ATOMS: atom_id res chain seq x y z
N MET A 1 53.20 23.81 -62.91
CA MET A 1 52.80 22.64 -63.71
C MET A 1 52.77 21.47 -62.75
N HIS A 2 51.61 20.84 -62.65
CA HIS A 2 51.37 19.64 -61.86
C HIS A 2 52.09 18.46 -62.52
N ASP A 3 52.63 17.54 -61.73
CA ASP A 3 52.86 16.18 -62.21
C ASP A 3 52.46 15.19 -61.12
N ASP A 4 51.55 14.31 -61.53
CA ASP A 4 50.70 13.48 -60.70
C ASP A 4 51.46 12.27 -60.15
N THR A 5 51.59 12.21 -58.82
CA THR A 5 52.16 11.04 -58.15
C THR A 5 51.12 9.93 -58.09
N PHE A 6 51.37 8.90 -58.90
CA PHE A 6 50.73 7.59 -58.92
C PHE A 6 50.33 7.07 -57.53
N THR A 7 49.02 6.89 -57.30
CA THR A 7 48.47 6.20 -56.12
C THR A 7 48.17 4.73 -56.41
N PRO A 8 48.94 3.77 -55.85
CA PRO A 8 48.57 2.37 -55.86
C PRO A 8 47.48 2.08 -54.80
N CYS A 9 46.33 1.57 -55.24
CA CYS A 9 45.24 1.08 -54.40
C CYS A 9 45.53 -0.33 -53.90
N LEU A 10 45.56 -0.53 -52.58
CA LEU A 10 45.50 -1.86 -51.96
C LEU A 10 44.11 -2.12 -51.39
N GLY A 11 43.60 -3.31 -51.69
CA GLY A 11 42.22 -3.73 -51.48
C GLY A 11 41.79 -3.87 -50.01
N ARG A 12 40.48 -3.99 -49.86
CA ARG A 12 39.75 -4.10 -48.60
C ARG A 12 40.04 -5.44 -47.91
N MET A 13 40.64 -5.42 -46.72
CA MET A 13 40.64 -6.56 -45.78
C MET A 13 39.77 -6.24 -44.56
N ARG A 14 38.78 -7.10 -44.31
CA ARG A 14 37.93 -7.11 -43.12
C ARG A 14 38.63 -7.86 -41.98
N GLY A 15 38.61 -7.31 -40.77
CA GLY A 15 38.95 -8.04 -39.53
C GLY A 15 38.82 -7.15 -38.30
N ASN A 16 37.92 -7.51 -37.37
CA ASN A 16 37.60 -6.79 -36.14
C ASN A 16 38.42 -7.34 -34.94
N ALA A 17 38.63 -6.48 -33.93
CA ALA A 17 38.86 -6.78 -32.50
C ALA A 17 40.27 -6.48 -31.93
N GLY A 18 40.34 -5.45 -31.06
CA GLY A 18 41.55 -5.14 -30.28
C GLY A 18 41.44 -4.15 -29.11
N GLU A 19 40.26 -3.81 -28.56
CA GLU A 19 40.14 -2.78 -27.49
C GLU A 19 39.54 -3.27 -26.14
N SER A 20 39.28 -4.57 -25.96
CA SER A 20 38.64 -5.09 -24.74
C SER A 20 39.60 -5.31 -23.54
N ARG A 21 40.91 -5.46 -23.79
CA ARG A 21 41.87 -5.84 -22.73
C ARG A 21 42.39 -4.69 -21.88
N TYR A 22 42.47 -3.47 -22.42
CA TYR A 22 43.01 -2.32 -21.68
C TYR A 22 42.01 -1.78 -20.64
N LEU A 23 40.74 -1.58 -21.04
CA LEU A 23 39.69 -1.11 -20.13
C LEU A 23 39.46 -2.06 -18.96
N SER A 24 39.51 -3.37 -19.21
CA SER A 24 39.32 -4.38 -18.15
C SER A 24 40.50 -4.45 -17.18
N GLN A 25 41.72 -4.10 -17.62
CA GLN A 25 42.88 -3.90 -16.75
C GLN A 25 42.77 -2.63 -15.90
N VAL A 26 42.32 -1.52 -16.48
CA VAL A 26 42.10 -0.26 -15.74
C VAL A 26 41.01 -0.44 -14.67
N MET A 27 39.91 -1.12 -14.99
CA MET A 27 38.84 -1.41 -14.04
C MET A 27 39.31 -2.33 -12.89
N LYS A 28 40.15 -3.34 -13.18
CA LYS A 28 40.73 -4.22 -12.14
C LYS A 28 41.75 -3.48 -11.27
N ALA A 29 42.50 -2.53 -11.82
CA ALA A 29 43.43 -1.70 -11.05
C ALA A 29 42.69 -0.74 -10.12
N ALA A 30 41.60 -0.13 -10.59
CA ALA A 30 40.75 0.75 -9.78
C ALA A 30 40.06 0.01 -8.62
N ALA A 31 39.62 -1.24 -8.84
CA ALA A 31 39.01 -2.07 -7.79
C ALA A 31 40.01 -2.54 -6.72
N ARG A 32 41.30 -2.66 -7.05
CA ARG A 32 42.36 -3.05 -6.09
C ARG A 32 42.90 -1.88 -5.26
N ALA A 33 42.77 -0.65 -5.74
CA ALA A 33 43.30 0.56 -5.08
C ALA A 33 42.38 1.12 -3.97
N GLY A 34 41.57 0.27 -3.33
CA GLY A 34 40.54 0.65 -2.36
C GLY A 34 40.95 1.73 -1.37
N LYS A 35 40.49 2.96 -1.60
CA LYS A 35 40.41 4.01 -0.59
C LYS A 35 38.96 4.15 -0.15
N ARG A 36 38.71 3.83 1.12
CA ARG A 36 37.47 4.14 1.86
C ARG A 36 37.29 5.66 1.88
N GLY A 37 36.55 6.20 0.91
CA GLY A 37 35.93 7.53 1.02
C GLY A 37 34.60 7.42 1.78
N PRO A 38 34.14 8.49 2.46
CA PRO A 38 32.85 8.46 3.13
C PRO A 38 31.79 8.18 2.07
N ALA A 39 30.89 7.22 2.36
CA ALA A 39 29.77 6.92 1.50
C ALA A 39 29.04 8.24 1.21
N ALA A 40 29.13 8.71 -0.03
CA ALA A 40 28.36 9.83 -0.51
C ALA A 40 26.90 9.49 -0.23
N GLY A 41 26.35 10.09 0.83
CA GLY A 41 24.97 9.95 1.20
C GLY A 41 24.17 10.28 -0.04
N ARG A 42 23.52 9.26 -0.60
CA ARG A 42 22.54 9.41 -1.68
C ARG A 42 21.59 10.49 -1.18
N ARG A 43 21.69 11.71 -1.72
CA ARG A 43 20.79 12.82 -1.39
C ARG A 43 19.40 12.25 -1.53
N GLY A 44 18.73 12.03 -0.39
CA GLY A 44 17.45 11.37 -0.37
C GLY A 44 16.49 12.24 -1.16
N SER A 45 16.10 11.79 -2.35
CA SER A 45 15.01 12.41 -3.08
C SER A 45 13.83 12.52 -2.12
N PHE A 46 13.31 13.73 -1.95
CA PHE A 46 12.13 13.98 -1.13
C PHE A 46 10.93 13.35 -1.84
N GLU A 47 10.65 12.08 -1.54
CA GLU A 47 9.64 11.31 -2.26
C GLU A 47 8.21 11.59 -1.77
N GLY A 48 8.04 12.44 -0.74
CA GLY A 48 6.73 12.77 -0.14
C GLY A 48 5.98 11.58 0.48
N SER A 49 6.44 10.34 0.26
CA SER A 49 5.86 9.09 0.75
C SER A 49 5.77 9.00 2.27
N ARG A 50 6.53 9.85 2.95
CA ARG A 50 6.68 9.98 4.40
C ARG A 50 5.92 11.17 5.00
N ILE A 51 5.23 11.97 4.18
CA ILE A 51 4.42 13.10 4.66
C ILE A 51 3.03 12.56 5.03
N GLY A 52 2.55 12.89 6.23
CA GLY A 52 1.24 12.49 6.73
C GLY A 52 1.32 11.63 7.99
N ARG A 53 0.15 11.42 8.61
CA ARG A 53 0.00 10.61 9.82
C ARG A 53 0.43 9.15 9.55
N GLY A 54 1.01 8.51 10.56
CA GLY A 54 1.49 7.11 10.50
C GLY A 54 2.88 6.91 9.89
N ALA A 55 3.58 7.95 9.42
CA ALA A 55 4.90 7.82 8.79
C ALA A 55 5.98 7.23 9.73
N SER A 56 6.00 7.65 11.01
CA SER A 56 6.91 7.12 12.02
C SER A 56 6.61 5.65 12.35
N VAL A 57 5.34 5.31 12.52
CA VAL A 57 4.87 3.93 12.75
C VAL A 57 5.26 3.04 11.58
N ALA A 58 5.07 3.49 10.34
CA ALA A 58 5.48 2.77 9.14
C ALA A 58 6.98 2.44 9.14
N ARG A 59 7.82 3.37 9.62
CA ARG A 59 9.27 3.15 9.74
C ARG A 59 9.58 2.02 10.74
N VAL A 60 8.98 2.08 11.93
CA VAL A 60 9.18 1.07 12.98
C VAL A 60 8.73 -0.31 12.49
N LEU A 61 7.55 -0.39 11.87
CA LEU A 61 7.01 -1.64 11.35
C LEU A 61 7.85 -2.23 10.20
N ARG A 62 8.49 -1.39 9.37
CA ARG A 62 9.41 -1.86 8.33
C ARG A 62 10.74 -2.37 8.88
N SER A 63 11.18 -1.88 10.05
CA SER A 63 12.40 -2.32 10.72
C SER A 63 12.22 -3.51 11.66
N GLY A 64 10.98 -3.98 11.87
CA GLY A 64 10.67 -5.10 12.76
C GLY A 64 11.23 -6.45 12.28
N ASP A 65 11.26 -7.41 13.21
CA ASP A 65 11.84 -8.75 13.01
C ASP A 65 11.30 -9.44 11.74
N ARG A 66 12.19 -9.66 10.77
CA ARG A 66 11.88 -10.34 9.50
C ARG A 66 11.36 -11.75 9.74
N LEU A 67 11.72 -12.38 10.86
CA LEU A 67 11.29 -13.72 11.21
C LEU A 67 9.82 -13.76 11.66
N ALA A 68 9.31 -12.66 12.26
CA ALA A 68 7.89 -12.52 12.59
C ALA A 68 7.00 -12.52 11.34
N GLY A 69 7.54 -12.08 10.19
CA GLY A 69 6.85 -12.13 8.89
C GLY A 69 6.52 -13.55 8.40
N PHE A 70 7.27 -14.58 8.81
CA PHE A 70 6.99 -15.98 8.47
C PHE A 70 5.88 -16.60 9.32
N ARG A 71 5.55 -16.01 10.48
CA ARG A 71 4.45 -16.44 11.36
C ARG A 71 3.21 -15.54 11.25
N ALA A 72 3.36 -14.39 10.59
CA ALA A 72 2.30 -13.43 10.36
C ALA A 72 1.47 -13.82 9.13
N ARG A 73 0.16 -13.63 9.24
CA ARG A 73 -0.75 -13.76 8.11
C ARG A 73 -0.42 -12.73 7.04
N ARG A 74 -0.55 -13.07 5.76
CA ARG A 74 -0.49 -12.07 4.68
C ARG A 74 -1.83 -11.37 4.50
N VAL A 75 -1.79 -10.04 4.48
CA VAL A 75 -2.94 -9.18 4.17
C VAL A 75 -2.60 -8.30 2.98
N ILE A 76 -3.44 -8.38 1.95
CA ILE A 76 -3.40 -7.51 0.79
C ILE A 76 -4.31 -6.33 1.08
N VAL A 77 -3.76 -5.12 0.93
CA VAL A 77 -4.52 -3.87 0.96
C VAL A 77 -4.27 -3.14 -0.35
N LYS A 78 -5.32 -2.91 -1.13
CA LYS A 78 -5.33 -1.95 -2.24
C LYS A 78 -6.00 -0.68 -1.75
N MET A 79 -5.44 0.47 -2.11
CA MET A 79 -5.98 1.76 -1.70
C MET A 79 -6.16 2.69 -2.91
N ARG A 80 -7.17 3.56 -2.84
CA ARG A 80 -7.36 4.67 -3.78
C ARG A 80 -7.81 5.91 -3.01
N LEU A 81 -7.21 7.06 -3.30
CA LEU A 81 -7.69 8.36 -2.86
C LEU A 81 -8.63 8.91 -3.95
N VAL A 82 -9.81 9.39 -3.55
CA VAL A 82 -10.81 9.95 -4.46
C VAL A 82 -11.18 11.35 -3.99
N MET A 83 -10.96 12.35 -4.84
CA MET A 83 -11.39 13.73 -4.58
C MET A 83 -12.91 13.83 -4.69
N LEU A 84 -13.55 14.56 -3.79
CA LEU A 84 -15.01 14.70 -3.74
C LEU A 84 -15.55 15.96 -4.42
N ALA A 85 -14.68 16.91 -4.77
CA ALA A 85 -15.04 18.12 -5.49
C ALA A 85 -15.70 17.83 -6.86
N GLY A 86 -16.55 18.75 -7.32
CA GLY A 86 -17.27 18.65 -8.59
C GLY A 86 -18.15 17.40 -8.65
N LYS A 87 -17.90 16.52 -9.63
CA LYS A 87 -18.64 15.25 -9.81
C LYS A 87 -18.24 14.16 -8.81
N GLY A 88 -17.26 14.42 -7.93
CA GLY A 88 -16.70 13.43 -7.01
C GLY A 88 -17.72 12.86 -6.02
N LEU A 89 -18.59 13.70 -5.45
CA LEU A 89 -19.64 13.25 -4.52
C LEU A 89 -20.68 12.33 -5.20
N GLY A 90 -21.06 12.63 -6.45
CA GLY A 90 -21.91 11.75 -7.26
C GLY A 90 -21.23 10.39 -7.51
N GLY A 91 -19.93 10.39 -7.84
CA GLY A 91 -19.12 9.17 -7.97
C GLY A 91 -18.91 8.41 -6.65
N ALA A 92 -18.95 9.09 -5.50
CA ALA A 92 -18.96 8.45 -4.18
C ALA A 92 -20.28 7.72 -3.93
N ARG A 93 -21.41 8.37 -4.22
CA ARG A 93 -22.74 7.77 -4.12
C ARG A 93 -22.90 6.55 -5.02
N ALA A 94 -22.50 6.66 -6.29
CA ALA A 94 -22.55 5.54 -7.22
C ALA A 94 -21.69 4.36 -6.76
N HIS A 95 -20.49 4.62 -6.25
CA HIS A 95 -19.62 3.56 -5.73
C HIS A 95 -20.19 2.88 -4.49
N LEU A 96 -20.79 3.64 -3.57
CA LEU A 96 -21.42 3.08 -2.39
C LEU A 96 -22.56 2.12 -2.75
N GLY A 97 -23.44 2.54 -3.67
CA GLY A 97 -24.49 1.68 -4.20
C GLY A 97 -23.95 0.43 -4.90
N TYR A 98 -22.87 0.57 -5.67
CA TYR A 98 -22.20 -0.55 -6.34
C TYR A 98 -21.69 -1.60 -5.33
N ILE A 99 -20.91 -1.19 -4.32
CA ILE A 99 -20.32 -2.14 -3.37
C ILE A 99 -21.36 -2.77 -2.44
N GLN A 100 -22.46 -2.08 -2.15
CA GLN A 100 -23.55 -2.66 -1.36
C GLN A 100 -24.31 -3.72 -2.12
N ARG A 101 -24.63 -3.45 -3.39
CA ARG A 101 -25.36 -4.40 -4.24
C ARG A 101 -24.55 -5.67 -4.50
N ASP A 102 -23.25 -5.53 -4.75
CA ASP A 102 -22.37 -6.65 -5.03
C ASP A 102 -21.89 -7.33 -3.73
N GLY A 103 -22.09 -6.68 -2.58
CA GLY A 103 -21.79 -7.27 -1.29
C GLY A 103 -22.70 -8.44 -0.99
N VAL A 104 -22.11 -9.55 -0.58
CA VAL A 104 -22.85 -10.68 -0.04
C VAL A 104 -22.12 -11.26 1.16
N THR A 105 -22.87 -11.72 2.14
CA THR A 105 -22.35 -12.51 3.24
C THR A 105 -21.92 -13.88 2.76
N ARG A 106 -21.21 -14.63 3.61
CA ARG A 106 -20.86 -16.02 3.30
C ARG A 106 -22.09 -16.92 3.08
N ALA A 107 -23.22 -16.60 3.69
CA ALA A 107 -24.48 -17.31 3.49
C ALA A 107 -25.22 -16.90 2.19
N GLY A 108 -24.66 -15.98 1.41
CA GLY A 108 -25.28 -15.47 0.17
C GLY A 108 -26.32 -14.38 0.40
N GLU A 109 -26.46 -13.87 1.63
CA GLU A 109 -27.38 -12.78 1.93
C GLU A 109 -26.82 -11.43 1.44
N PRO A 110 -27.66 -10.45 1.09
CA PRO A 110 -27.21 -9.12 0.70
C PRO A 110 -26.29 -8.47 1.75
N GLY A 111 -25.18 -7.91 1.29
CA GLY A 111 -24.18 -7.25 2.13
C GLY A 111 -24.68 -5.93 2.68
N ALA A 112 -24.85 -5.85 4.00
CA ALA A 112 -25.11 -4.59 4.70
C ALA A 112 -23.81 -3.80 4.93
N LEU A 113 -23.88 -2.48 4.80
CA LEU A 113 -22.79 -1.63 5.29
C LEU A 113 -22.68 -1.77 6.80
N TYR A 114 -21.47 -1.87 7.31
CA TYR A 114 -21.16 -1.84 8.73
C TYR A 114 -20.10 -0.80 9.04
N SER A 115 -19.95 -0.45 10.32
CA SER A 115 -18.94 0.48 10.82
C SER A 115 -18.29 -0.05 12.10
N GLU A 116 -17.54 0.82 12.81
CA GLU A 116 -16.81 0.51 14.04
C GLU A 116 -17.63 -0.31 15.04
N GLY A 117 -18.87 0.11 15.32
CA GLY A 117 -19.73 -0.49 16.34
C GLY A 117 -21.13 -0.88 15.87
N ARG A 118 -21.44 -0.75 14.57
CA ARG A 118 -22.76 -1.08 14.02
C ARG A 118 -22.62 -2.08 12.90
N ASP A 119 -23.48 -3.10 12.90
CA ASP A 119 -23.50 -4.14 11.86
C ASP A 119 -24.34 -3.76 10.63
N ALA A 120 -25.14 -2.70 10.76
CA ALA A 120 -25.92 -2.07 9.70
C ALA A 120 -25.84 -0.54 9.84
N VAL A 121 -25.48 0.15 8.77
CA VAL A 121 -25.46 1.62 8.70
C VAL A 121 -26.09 2.12 7.40
N ASP A 122 -26.77 3.26 7.49
CA ASP A 122 -27.28 3.94 6.30
C ASP A 122 -26.15 4.62 5.52
N GLY A 123 -25.97 4.20 4.28
CA GLY A 123 -25.00 4.76 3.36
C GLY A 123 -25.31 6.22 3.00
N LYS A 124 -26.58 6.62 2.96
CA LYS A 124 -26.97 8.01 2.69
C LYS A 124 -26.51 8.92 3.83
N ALA A 125 -26.82 8.56 5.07
CA ALA A 125 -26.34 9.28 6.25
C ALA A 125 -24.80 9.38 6.32
N PHE A 126 -24.07 8.35 5.87
CA PHE A 126 -22.60 8.43 5.75
C PHE A 126 -22.15 9.46 4.70
N LEU A 127 -22.75 9.46 3.52
CA LEU A 127 -22.40 10.40 2.44
C LEU A 127 -22.77 11.85 2.79
N GLU A 128 -23.86 12.06 3.52
CA GLU A 128 -24.23 13.40 4.03
C GLU A 128 -23.15 13.96 4.95
N ARG A 129 -22.64 13.14 5.88
CA ARG A 129 -21.49 13.55 6.71
C ARG A 129 -20.24 13.85 5.89
N ALA A 130 -20.03 13.13 4.79
CA ALA A 130 -18.89 13.32 3.89
C ALA A 130 -19.04 14.50 2.91
N GLY A 131 -20.18 15.21 2.89
CA GLY A 131 -20.48 16.25 1.90
C GLY A 131 -19.52 17.45 1.85
N GLY A 132 -18.74 17.68 2.91
CA GLY A 132 -17.73 18.74 3.01
C GLY A 132 -16.28 18.23 3.05
N ASP A 133 -16.06 16.94 2.81
CA ASP A 133 -14.71 16.37 2.80
C ASP A 133 -14.02 16.68 1.47
N ARG A 134 -12.71 16.95 1.50
CA ARG A 134 -11.93 17.18 0.28
C ARG A 134 -11.78 15.89 -0.54
N HIS A 135 -11.57 14.79 0.15
CA HIS A 135 -11.32 13.47 -0.42
C HIS A 135 -11.90 12.36 0.46
N GLN A 136 -11.88 11.14 -0.06
CA GLN A 136 -12.12 9.90 0.69
C GLN A 136 -11.07 8.86 0.30
N PHE A 137 -10.81 7.93 1.21
CA PHE A 137 -9.98 6.76 0.95
C PHE A 137 -10.88 5.55 0.71
N ARG A 138 -10.54 4.75 -0.31
CA ARG A 138 -11.20 3.49 -0.61
C ARG A 138 -10.18 2.38 -0.49
N PHE A 139 -10.48 1.38 0.33
CA PHE A 139 -9.65 0.21 0.52
C PHE A 139 -10.36 -1.03 0.00
N ILE A 140 -9.56 -1.96 -0.54
CA ILE A 140 -9.94 -3.36 -0.69
C ILE A 140 -8.98 -4.15 0.19
N VAL A 141 -9.53 -4.83 1.20
CA VAL A 141 -8.77 -5.61 2.18
C VAL A 141 -9.06 -7.09 1.96
N SER A 142 -8.02 -7.86 1.71
CA SER A 142 -8.10 -9.32 1.55
C SER A 142 -7.05 -9.99 2.42
N ALA A 143 -7.48 -10.81 3.36
CA ALA A 143 -6.60 -11.70 4.10
C ALA A 143 -6.36 -12.97 3.26
N GLU A 144 -5.16 -13.55 3.31
CA GLU A 144 -4.86 -14.80 2.58
C GLU A 144 -5.74 -15.98 3.02
N ASP A 145 -6.19 -15.97 4.28
CA ASP A 145 -7.05 -16.96 4.91
C ASP A 145 -8.50 -16.46 5.04
N ALA A 146 -8.92 -15.45 4.25
CA ALA A 146 -10.25 -14.83 4.34
C ALA A 146 -11.40 -15.84 4.14
N ASP A 147 -11.17 -16.87 3.33
CA ASP A 147 -12.06 -18.01 3.09
C ASP A 147 -12.27 -18.90 4.32
N GLN A 148 -11.42 -18.80 5.34
CA GLN A 148 -11.58 -19.51 6.61
C GLN A 148 -12.49 -18.76 7.61
N TYR A 149 -12.81 -17.49 7.34
CA TYR A 149 -13.63 -16.69 8.24
C TYR A 149 -15.13 -16.84 7.90
N PRO A 150 -15.99 -17.15 8.88
CA PRO A 150 -17.42 -17.06 8.69
C PRO A 150 -17.88 -15.60 8.50
N ASP A 151 -17.14 -14.66 9.09
CA ASP A 151 -17.40 -13.22 9.05
C ASP A 151 -16.07 -12.44 9.07
N LEU A 152 -15.93 -11.44 8.17
CA LEU A 152 -14.75 -10.58 8.07
C LEU A 152 -14.86 -9.33 8.97
N LYS A 153 -16.05 -8.95 9.43
CA LYS A 153 -16.26 -7.74 10.26
C LYS A 153 -15.32 -7.67 11.47
N PRO A 154 -15.11 -8.74 12.28
CA PRO A 154 -14.23 -8.65 13.45
C PRO A 154 -12.77 -8.36 13.06
N PHE A 155 -12.32 -8.92 11.93
CA PHE A 155 -10.99 -8.64 11.42
C PHE A 155 -10.85 -7.19 10.97
N VAL A 156 -11.79 -6.70 10.18
CA VAL A 156 -11.76 -5.33 9.64
C VAL A 156 -11.86 -4.30 10.77
N ARG A 157 -12.75 -4.50 11.75
CA ARG A 157 -12.86 -3.62 12.93
C ARG A 157 -11.55 -3.53 13.70
N ARG A 158 -10.86 -4.65 13.93
CA ARG A 158 -9.54 -4.64 14.59
C ARG A 158 -8.50 -3.90 13.76
N LEU A 159 -8.49 -4.11 12.44
CA LEU A 159 -7.57 -3.42 11.53
C LEU A 159 -7.80 -1.91 11.57
N MET A 160 -9.05 -1.46 11.50
CA MET A 160 -9.41 -0.04 11.54
C MET A 160 -9.10 0.59 12.90
N ARG A 161 -9.35 -0.12 14.01
CA ARG A 161 -8.97 0.35 15.36
C ARG A 161 -7.45 0.51 15.51
N GLN A 162 -6.68 -0.42 14.95
CA GLN A 162 -5.22 -0.29 14.96
C GLN A 162 -4.76 0.90 14.10
N MET A 163 -5.46 1.15 13.00
CA MET A 163 -5.21 2.30 12.15
C MET A 163 -5.49 3.62 12.87
N GLU A 164 -6.57 3.73 13.65
CA GLU A 164 -6.85 4.88 14.52
C GLU A 164 -5.70 5.16 15.49
N GLN A 165 -5.21 4.12 16.17
CA GLN A 165 -4.09 4.22 17.10
C GLN A 165 -2.81 4.70 16.41
N ASP A 166 -2.50 4.14 15.24
CA ASP A 166 -1.29 4.47 14.49
C ASP A 166 -1.31 5.89 13.91
N LEU A 167 -2.51 6.39 13.57
CA LEU A 167 -2.70 7.73 13.02
C LEU A 167 -2.94 8.80 14.10
N GLY A 168 -3.25 8.39 15.33
CA GLY A 168 -3.56 9.28 16.44
C GLY A 168 -4.81 10.12 16.21
N THR A 169 -5.84 9.55 15.58
CA THR A 169 -7.16 10.18 15.33
C THR A 169 -8.22 9.11 15.23
N ARG A 170 -9.46 9.43 15.59
CA ARG A 170 -10.60 8.61 15.21
C ARG A 170 -10.85 8.65 13.70
N LEU A 171 -11.46 7.59 13.19
CA LEU A 171 -11.75 7.41 11.76
C LEU A 171 -13.25 7.17 11.55
N ASP A 172 -13.89 7.94 10.65
CA ASP A 172 -15.28 7.72 10.22
C ASP A 172 -15.29 6.93 8.91
N TRP A 173 -15.70 5.65 8.99
CA TRP A 173 -15.66 4.71 7.88
C TRP A 173 -16.89 3.80 7.85
N VAL A 174 -17.16 3.28 6.66
CA VAL A 174 -18.12 2.20 6.41
C VAL A 174 -17.47 1.10 5.59
N ALA A 175 -17.94 -0.12 5.73
CA ALA A 175 -17.42 -1.26 5.01
C ALA A 175 -18.52 -2.25 4.60
N VAL A 176 -18.23 -3.08 3.60
CA VAL A 176 -19.07 -4.20 3.17
C VAL A 176 -18.19 -5.36 2.72
N ASP A 177 -18.60 -6.56 3.08
CA ASP A 177 -17.87 -7.80 2.77
C ASP A 177 -18.44 -8.45 1.51
N HIS A 178 -17.56 -8.98 0.67
CA HIS A 178 -17.86 -9.62 -0.60
C HIS A 178 -17.35 -11.06 -0.54
N PHE A 179 -18.26 -12.03 -0.41
CA PHE A 179 -17.95 -13.47 -0.42
C PHE A 179 -18.34 -14.19 -1.73
N ASN A 180 -18.98 -13.50 -2.67
CA ASN A 180 -19.39 -14.01 -3.99
C ASN A 180 -18.24 -14.10 -5.02
N THR A 181 -17.07 -13.57 -4.70
CA THR A 181 -15.91 -13.67 -5.58
C THR A 181 -15.02 -14.84 -5.15
N GLY A 182 -14.16 -15.32 -6.04
CA GLY A 182 -13.22 -16.41 -5.72
C GLY A 182 -12.27 -16.11 -4.54
N HIS A 183 -12.21 -14.86 -4.07
CA HIS A 183 -11.41 -14.45 -2.91
C HIS A 183 -12.19 -13.46 -2.03
N PRO A 184 -12.66 -13.89 -0.84
CA PRO A 184 -13.38 -13.00 0.06
C PRO A 184 -12.59 -11.75 0.42
N HIS A 185 -13.25 -10.60 0.35
CA HIS A 185 -12.60 -9.32 0.60
C HIS A 185 -13.60 -8.29 1.12
N THR A 186 -13.07 -7.24 1.75
CA THR A 186 -13.86 -6.14 2.29
C THR A 186 -13.55 -4.86 1.53
N HIS A 187 -14.60 -4.19 1.06
CA HIS A 187 -14.53 -2.80 0.63
C HIS A 187 -14.68 -1.88 1.85
N VAL A 188 -13.73 -0.99 2.10
CA VAL A 188 -13.81 0.03 3.16
C VAL A 188 -13.76 1.42 2.54
N ILE A 189 -14.72 2.27 2.88
CA ILE A 189 -14.72 3.69 2.53
C ILE A 189 -14.47 4.48 3.81
N LEU A 190 -13.37 5.22 3.83
CA LEU A 190 -12.94 6.07 4.94
C LEU A 190 -13.01 7.53 4.52
N ARG A 191 -13.64 8.36 5.35
CA ARG A 191 -13.68 9.81 5.14
C ARG A 191 -12.29 10.44 5.16
N GLY A 192 -12.12 11.52 4.39
CA GLY A 192 -10.87 12.26 4.31
C GLY A 192 -10.70 13.31 5.40
N ARG A 193 -11.40 13.17 6.54
CA ARG A 193 -11.30 14.07 7.69
C ARG A 193 -10.88 13.33 8.96
N ASP A 194 -10.11 14.02 9.79
CA ASP A 194 -9.74 13.57 11.12
C ASP A 194 -10.78 13.99 12.17
N ASP A 195 -10.58 13.57 13.42
CA ASP A 195 -11.50 13.85 14.53
C ASP A 195 -11.53 15.30 15.00
N ARG A 196 -10.61 16.14 14.48
CA ARG A 196 -10.60 17.59 14.67
C ARG A 196 -11.23 18.32 13.49
N GLY A 197 -11.73 17.57 12.50
CA GLY A 197 -12.34 18.09 11.29
C GLY A 197 -11.34 18.60 10.24
N ALA A 198 -10.04 18.38 10.42
CA ALA A 198 -9.03 18.73 9.43
C ALA A 198 -8.90 17.63 8.36
N ASP A 199 -8.29 17.96 7.21
CA ASP A 199 -8.03 16.98 6.16
C ASP A 199 -7.11 15.87 6.67
N LEU A 200 -7.61 14.63 6.63
CA LEU A 200 -6.83 13.44 6.96
C LEU A 200 -5.83 13.15 5.85
N VAL A 201 -4.55 13.36 6.14
CA VAL A 201 -3.42 13.01 5.27
C VAL A 201 -2.68 11.82 5.87
N ILE A 202 -2.70 10.70 5.15
CA ILE A 202 -2.09 9.44 5.59
C ILE A 202 -0.82 9.20 4.78
N ALA A 203 0.28 8.89 5.44
CA ALA A 203 1.54 8.60 4.76
C ALA A 203 1.39 7.41 3.82
N ARG A 204 1.87 7.53 2.58
CA ARG A 204 1.80 6.46 1.57
C ARG A 204 2.50 5.19 2.06
N ASP A 205 3.61 5.33 2.75
CA ASP A 205 4.35 4.21 3.34
C ASP A 205 3.55 3.48 4.44
N TYR A 206 2.75 4.22 5.20
CA TYR A 206 1.87 3.62 6.21
C TYR A 206 0.81 2.74 5.55
N ILE A 207 0.16 3.22 4.48
CA ILE A 207 -0.84 2.41 3.78
C ILE A 207 -0.19 1.21 3.07
N SER A 208 0.98 1.42 2.48
CA SER A 208 1.66 0.41 1.66
C SER A 208 2.32 -0.69 2.51
N HIS A 209 2.74 -0.40 3.73
CA HIS A 209 3.47 -1.36 4.56
C HIS A 209 2.90 -1.49 5.98
N GLY A 210 2.59 -0.37 6.62
CA GLY A 210 2.08 -0.34 7.99
C GLY A 210 0.76 -1.11 8.14
N LEU A 211 -0.24 -0.77 7.35
CA LEU A 211 -1.57 -1.39 7.44
C LEU A 211 -1.54 -2.89 7.12
N ARG A 212 -0.70 -3.31 6.16
CA ARG A 212 -0.49 -4.74 5.83
C ARG A 212 0.17 -5.49 6.99
N ALA A 213 1.20 -4.90 7.60
CA ALA A 213 1.86 -5.47 8.76
C ALA A 213 0.91 -5.62 9.97
N ARG A 214 0.05 -4.62 10.21
CA ARG A 214 -0.98 -4.69 11.26
C ARG A 214 -2.00 -5.80 11.00
N GLY A 215 -2.47 -5.94 9.76
CA GLY A 215 -3.40 -7.01 9.39
C GLY A 215 -2.83 -8.42 9.55
N GLY A 216 -1.51 -8.57 9.43
CA GLY A 216 -0.83 -9.85 9.57
C GLY A 216 -0.59 -10.33 10.99
N HIS A 217 -0.67 -9.43 11.98
CA HIS A 217 -0.56 -9.83 13.38
C HIS A 217 -1.81 -10.60 13.82
N ARG A 218 -1.63 -11.91 14.06
CA ARG A 218 -2.57 -12.70 14.85
C ARG A 218 -2.29 -12.40 16.31
N GLN A 219 -3.29 -11.92 17.06
CA GLN A 219 -3.17 -11.98 18.52
C GLN A 219 -3.24 -13.45 18.90
N SER A 220 -2.19 -13.96 19.56
CA SER A 220 -2.27 -15.25 20.22
C SER A 220 -3.45 -15.17 21.19
N ARG A 221 -4.39 -16.12 21.10
CA ARG A 221 -5.37 -16.32 22.16
C ARG A 221 -4.56 -16.52 23.44
N SER A 222 -4.67 -15.61 24.40
CA SER A 222 -4.21 -15.91 25.75
C SER A 222 -5.00 -17.13 26.19
N ARG A 223 -4.36 -18.29 26.22
CA ARG A 223 -4.84 -19.41 27.02
C ARG A 223 -4.85 -18.89 28.45
N ALA A 224 -6.04 -18.52 28.94
CA ALA A 224 -6.26 -18.42 30.37
C ALA A 224 -5.89 -19.79 30.94
N ALA A 225 -4.75 -19.86 31.61
CA ALA A 225 -4.39 -21.00 32.41
C ALA A 225 -5.37 -21.03 33.58
N HIS A 226 -6.41 -21.85 33.44
CA HIS A 226 -7.10 -22.41 34.59
C HIS A 226 -6.05 -23.27 35.32
N ARG A 227 -5.52 -22.73 36.43
CA ARG A 227 -4.98 -23.57 37.49
C ARG A 227 -6.09 -23.66 38.54
N SER A 228 -6.69 -24.84 38.61
CA SER A 228 -7.32 -25.35 39.83
C SER A 228 -6.27 -25.51 40.93
#